data_AF-A0A0M3QDD2-F1
#
_entry.id   AF-A0A0M3QDD2-F1
#
_cell.length_a   1.000
_cell.length_b   1.000
_cell.length_c   1.000
_cell.angle_alpha   90.00
_cell.angle_beta   90.00
_cell.angle_gamma   90.00
#
_symmetry.space_group_name_H-M   'P 1'
#
loop_
_entity.id
_entity.type
_entity.pdbx_description
1 polymer ?
#
loop_
_entity_poly.entity_id
_entity_poly.type
_entity_poly.pdbx_seq_one_letter_code
_entity_poly.pdbx_strand_id
1 'polypeptide(L)' 'MKPEALKLQRKIALKEVARFRADAHRHPMSDQRIANAVAPLVKTTPDQVLKWMREARG' A
#
# COMPACT_ATOMS: atom_id res chain seq x y z
N MET A 1 -7.25 13.08 -12.27
CA MET A 1 -6.23 12.04 -12.52
C MET A 1 -6.74 11.08 -13.58
N LYS A 2 -5.92 10.67 -14.55
CA LYS A 2 -6.33 9.64 -15.53
C LYS A 2 -6.54 8.30 -14.80
N PRO A 3 -7.61 7.55 -15.07
CA PRO A 3 -7.93 6.31 -14.35
C PRO A 3 -6.83 5.24 -14.45
N GLU A 4 -6.03 5.27 -15.51
CA GLU A 4 -4.91 4.33 -15.70
C GLU A 4 -3.74 4.59 -14.75
N ALA A 5 -3.42 5.86 -14.49
CA ALA A 5 -2.37 6.22 -13.54
C ALA A 5 -2.73 5.75 -12.12
N LEU A 6 -4.01 5.86 -11.75
CA LEU A 6 -4.51 5.39 -10.46
C LEU A 6 -4.45 3.86 -10.35
N LYS A 7 -4.79 3.13 -11.43
CA LYS A 7 -4.65 1.67 -11.49
C LYS A 7 -3.18 1.24 -11.32
N LEU A 8 -2.26 1.93 -11.98
CA LEU A 8 -0.83 1.66 -11.86
C LEU A 8 -0.32 1.94 -10.44
N GLN A 9 -0.70 3.06 -9.84
CA GLN A 9 -0.36 3.39 -8.45
C GLN A 9 -0.89 2.34 -7.47
N ARG A 10 -2.16 1.91 -7.63
CA ARG A 10 -2.76 0.85 -6.81
C ARG A 10 -1.97 -0.45 -6.93
N LYS A 11 -1.60 -0.87 -8.15
CA LYS A 11 -0.84 -2.10 -8.40
C LYS A 11 0.53 -2.06 -7.71
N ILE A 12 1.25 -0.95 -7.83
CA ILE A 12 2.57 -0.78 -7.18
C ILE A 12 2.40 -0.75 -5.66
N ALA A 13 1.41 -0.02 -5.14
CA ALA A 13 1.17 0.08 -3.71
C ALA A 13 0.91 -1.28 -3.07
N LEU A 14 0.05 -2.10 -3.68
CA LEU A 14 -0.27 -3.44 -3.18
C LEU A 14 0.94 -4.38 -3.24
N LYS A 15 1.80 -4.25 -4.25
CA LYS A 15 3.06 -5.01 -4.34
C LYS A 15 4.01 -4.65 -3.19
N GLU A 16 4.18 -3.36 -2.91
CA GLU A 16 5.03 -2.91 -1.79
C GLU A 16 4.42 -3.32 -0.44
N VAL A 17 3.11 -3.19 -0.24
CA VAL A 17 2.42 -3.67 0.96
C VAL A 17 2.72 -5.16 1.21
N ALA A 18 2.64 -6.00 0.17
CA ALA A 18 2.95 -7.42 0.30
C ALA A 18 4.40 -7.67 0.71
N ARG A 19 5.35 -6.90 0.15
CA ARG A 19 6.76 -6.95 0.54
C ARG A 19 6.97 -6.57 2.01
N PHE A 20 6.39 -5.44 2.45
CA PHE A 20 6.48 -5.01 3.83
C PHE A 20 5.85 -6.02 4.80
N ARG A 21 4.74 -6.68 4.41
CA ARG A 21 4.15 -7.76 5.21
C ARG A 21 5.05 -8.99 5.28
N ALA A 22 5.73 -9.35 4.19
CA ALA A 22 6.70 -10.44 4.18
C ALA A 22 7.93 -10.12 5.06
N ASP A 23 8.40 -8.88 5.06
CA ASP A 23 9.49 -8.45 5.96
C ASP A 23 9.03 -8.34 7.42
N ALA A 24 7.74 -8.05 7.66
CA ALA A 24 7.15 -7.96 9.00
C ALA A 24 7.14 -9.29 9.78
N HIS A 25 7.47 -10.42 9.15
CA HIS A 25 7.75 -11.68 9.86
C HIS A 25 8.89 -11.55 10.88
N ARG A 26 9.81 -10.60 10.70
CA ARG A 26 10.90 -10.32 11.66
C ARG A 26 10.53 -9.24 12.68
N HIS A 27 9.66 -8.30 12.29
CA HIS A 27 9.18 -7.21 13.14
C HIS A 27 7.72 -6.91 12.81
N PRO A 28 6.75 -7.27 13.69
CA PRO A 28 5.35 -7.01 13.43
C PRO A 28 5.09 -5.52 13.14
N MET A 29 4.59 -5.21 11.95
CA MET A 29 4.18 -3.86 11.55
C MET A 29 2.65 -3.79 11.42
N SER A 30 2.05 -2.74 11.98
CA SER A 30 0.62 -2.46 11.76
C SER A 30 0.37 -2.01 10.32
N ASP A 31 -0.85 -2.25 9.83
CA ASP A 31 -1.27 -1.79 8.49
C ASP A 31 -1.04 -0.27 8.31
N GLN A 32 -1.20 0.53 9.39
CA GLN A 32 -0.90 1.96 9.37
C GLN A 32 0.58 2.27 9.12
N ARG A 33 1.50 1.55 9.76
CA ARG A 33 2.95 1.74 9.54
C ARG A 33 3.34 1.36 8.12
N ILE A 34 2.77 0.27 7.61
CA ILE A 34 3.00 -0.16 6.22
C ILE A 34 2.48 0.90 5.25
N ALA A 35 1.25 1.40 5.46
CA ALA A 35 0.68 2.44 4.61
C ALA A 35 1.52 3.74 4.63
N ASN A 36 2.01 4.17 5.79
CA ASN A 36 2.91 5.32 5.90
C ASN A 36 4.23 5.12 5.16
N ALA A 37 4.77 3.90 5.13
CA ALA A 37 6.01 3.60 4.40
C ALA A 37 5.78 3.52 2.88
N VAL A 38 4.64 2.99 2.44
CA VAL A 38 4.32 2.78 1.02
C VAL A 38 3.83 4.06 0.34
N ALA A 39 3.06 4.89 1.02
CA ALA A 39 2.48 6.13 0.48
C ALA A 39 3.46 7.03 -0.31
N PRO A 40 4.66 7.38 0.21
CA PRO A 40 5.61 8.20 -0.53
C PRO A 40 6.17 7.51 -1.79
N LEU A 41 6.29 6.17 -1.80
CA LEU A 41 6.84 5.41 -2.94
C LEU A 41 5.95 5.48 -4.17
N VAL A 42 4.63 5.56 -3.97
CA VAL A 42 3.63 5.62 -5.04
C VAL A 42 3.04 7.01 -5.24
N LYS A 43 3.59 8.03 -4.55
CA LYS A 43 3.13 9.43 -4.58
C LYS A 43 1.64 9.54 -4.26
N THR A 44 1.20 8.93 -3.16
CA THR A 44 -0.19 8.98 -2.69
C THR A 44 -0.26 9.20 -1.17
N THR A 45 -1.47 9.20 -0.60
CA THR A 45 -1.67 9.33 0.86
C THR A 45 -1.74 7.96 1.55
N PRO A 46 -1.35 7.85 2.83
CA PRO A 46 -1.52 6.62 3.60
C PRO A 46 -2.98 6.13 3.61
N ASP A 47 -3.95 7.03 3.72
CA ASP A 47 -5.38 6.69 3.68
C ASP A 47 -5.79 6.02 2.37
N GLN A 48 -5.24 6.48 1.24
CA GLN A 48 -5.50 5.87 -0.07
C GLN A 48 -4.89 4.47 -0.16
N VAL A 49 -3.72 4.25 0.42
CA VAL A 49 -3.10 2.91 0.53
C VAL A 49 -3.95 2.00 1.41
N LEU A 50 -4.38 2.47 2.58
CA LEU A 50 -5.26 1.71 3.49
C LEU A 50 -6.57 1.34 2.81
N LYS A 51 -7.16 2.26 2.04
CA LYS A 51 -8.36 1.97 1.23
C LYS A 51 -8.11 0.83 0.26
N TRP A 52 -7.01 0.87 -0.51
CA TRP A 52 -6.67 -0.22 -1.43
C TRP A 52 -6.39 -1.54 -0.73
N MET A 53 -5.79 -1.51 0.47
CA MET A 53 -5.58 -2.70 1.29
C MET A 53 -6.90 -3.33 1.73
N ARG A 54 -7.91 -2.52 2.08
CA ARG A 54 -9.26 -3.00 2.41
C ARG A 54 -9.96 -3.57 1.19
N GLU A 55 -9.90 -2.87 0.06
CA GLU A 55 -10.48 -3.30 -1.23
C GLU A 55 -9.84 -4.58 -1.81
N ALA A 56 -8.64 -4.96 -1.36
CA ALA A 56 -7.98 -6.19 -1.79
C ALA A 56 -8.27 -7.39 -0.87
N ARG A 57 -8.94 -7.17 0.26
CA ARG A 57 -9.37 -8.24 1.20
C ARG A 57 -10.80 -8.71 0.97
N GLY A 58 -11.63 -7.88 0.34
CA GLY A 58 -12.99 -8.23 -0.10
C GLY A 58 -12.98 -8.66 -1.55
#